data_AF-A0A350BUI8-F1
#
_entry.id   AF-A0A350BUI8-F1
#
_cell.length_a   1.000
_cell.length_b   1.000
_cell.length_c   1.000
_cell.angle_alpha   90.00
_cell.angle_beta   90.00
_cell.angle_gamma   90.00
#
_symmetry.space_group_name_H-M   'P 1'
#
loop_
_entity.id
_entity.type
_entity.pdbx_description
1 polymer ?
#
loop_
_entity_poly.entity_id
_entity_poly.type
_entity_poly.pdbx_seq_one_letter_code
_entity_poly.pdbx_strand_id
1 'polypeptide(L)' 'AYNPRENFAAVMTCNDADANCPVILNATRLSLPYVDPKVHDNTDRETAGYEERSMQIATEMKYIFSQVKNELT' A
#
# COMPACT_ATOMS: atom_id res chain seq x y z
N ALA A 1 -7.73 -10.56 19.12
CA ALA A 1 -7.98 -11.39 17.92
C ALA A 1 -6.65 -11.98 17.46
N TYR A 2 -6.63 -13.21 16.96
CA TYR A 2 -5.43 -13.87 16.45
C TYR A 2 -5.35 -13.63 14.93
N ASN A 3 -4.19 -13.22 14.41
CA ASN A 3 -4.01 -12.98 12.97
C ASN A 3 -4.11 -14.30 12.17
N PRO A 4 -4.65 -14.29 10.94
CA PRO A 4 -4.67 -15.48 10.10
C PRO A 4 -3.27 -16.10 9.95
N ARG A 5 -3.18 -17.44 9.95
CA ARG A 5 -1.90 -18.17 9.77
C ARG A 5 -1.62 -18.57 8.32
N GLU A 6 -2.64 -18.56 7.47
CA GLU A 6 -2.63 -19.02 6.08
C GLU A 6 -3.65 -18.20 5.28
N ASN A 7 -3.57 -18.26 3.94
CA ASN A 7 -4.50 -17.60 3.01
C ASN A 7 -4.65 -16.09 3.26
N PHE A 8 -3.55 -15.42 3.55
CA PHE A 8 -3.52 -13.97 3.70
C PHE A 8 -2.50 -13.35 2.73
N ALA A 9 -2.73 -12.09 2.39
CA ALA A 9 -1.77 -11.31 1.63
C ALA A 9 -1.07 -10.30 2.55
N ALA A 10 0.23 -10.09 2.33
CA ALA A 10 1.01 -9.03 2.94
C ALA A 10 1.31 -7.98 1.88
N VAL A 11 0.75 -6.79 2.03
CA VAL A 11 0.95 -5.66 1.13
C VAL A 11 2.05 -4.77 1.70
N MET A 12 3.15 -4.64 0.95
CA MET A 12 4.31 -3.84 1.33
C MET A 12 4.15 -2.44 0.75
N THR A 13 3.79 -1.47 1.59
CA THR A 13 3.45 -0.10 1.15
C THR A 13 4.62 0.87 1.14
N CYS A 14 5.76 0.53 1.76
CA CYS A 14 6.97 1.33 1.72
C CYS A 14 8.18 0.46 1.37
N ASN A 15 9.16 1.07 0.70
CA ASN A 15 10.40 0.40 0.31
C ASN A 15 11.17 -0.13 1.52
N ASP A 16 11.09 0.56 2.67
CA ASP A 16 11.75 0.13 3.90
C ASP A 16 11.18 -1.19 4.41
N ALA A 17 9.86 -1.34 4.46
CA ALA A 17 9.24 -2.58 4.89
C ALA A 17 9.50 -3.71 3.87
N ASP A 18 9.47 -3.38 2.58
CA ASP A 18 9.72 -4.33 1.51
C ASP A 18 11.13 -4.93 1.59
N ALA A 19 12.15 -4.08 1.82
CA ALA A 19 13.55 -4.48 1.94
C ALA A 19 13.87 -5.18 3.27
N ASN A 20 13.28 -4.73 4.39
CA ASN A 20 13.63 -5.24 5.72
C ASN A 20 12.86 -6.50 6.13
N CYS A 21 11.83 -6.91 5.38
CA CYS A 21 11.01 -8.08 5.72
C CYS A 21 10.90 -9.06 4.55
N PRO A 22 12.01 -9.64 4.05
CA PRO A 22 12.05 -10.39 2.79
C PRO A 22 11.21 -11.67 2.81
N VAL A 23 10.92 -12.21 3.99
CA VAL A 23 10.16 -13.45 4.16
C VAL A 23 9.02 -13.23 5.14
N ILE A 24 7.79 -13.34 4.64
CA ILE A 24 6.58 -13.43 5.45
C ILE A 24 5.98 -14.81 5.17
N LEU A 25 6.15 -15.73 6.11
CA LEU A 25 5.72 -17.12 5.93
C LEU A 25 4.21 -17.18 5.68
N ASN A 26 3.81 -18.04 4.74
CA ASN A 26 2.42 -18.34 4.40
C ASN A 26 1.59 -17.14 3.87
N ALA A 27 2.26 -16.06 3.45
CA ALA A 27 1.63 -14.90 2.86
C ALA A 27 1.84 -14.83 1.34
N THR A 28 0.80 -14.42 0.61
CA THR A 28 0.99 -13.84 -0.73
C THR A 28 1.58 -12.45 -0.56
N ARG A 29 2.81 -12.25 -1.02
CA ARG A 29 3.51 -10.96 -0.86
C ARG A 29 3.23 -10.07 -2.06
N LEU A 30 2.74 -8.85 -1.82
CA LEU A 30 2.39 -7.86 -2.84
C LEU A 30 3.20 -6.59 -2.58
N SER A 31 4.10 -6.21 -3.48
CA SER A 31 4.85 -4.95 -3.38
C SER A 31 4.04 -3.83 -4.02
N LEU A 32 3.71 -2.80 -3.22
CA LEU A 32 2.97 -1.61 -3.65
C LEU A 32 3.57 -0.36 -2.98
N PRO A 33 4.82 -0.01 -3.31
CA PRO A 33 5.54 1.03 -2.58
C PRO A 33 5.06 2.44 -2.94
N TYR A 34 4.89 3.27 -1.91
CA TYR A 34 4.64 4.70 -2.03
C TYR A 34 5.81 5.49 -1.44
N VAL A 35 6.04 6.69 -1.99
CA VAL A 35 6.92 7.67 -1.35
C VAL A 35 6.24 8.14 -0.08
N ASP A 36 6.90 7.98 1.07
CA ASP A 36 6.37 8.52 2.34
C ASP A 36 6.29 10.05 2.22
N PRO A 37 5.08 10.66 2.30
CA PRO A 37 4.92 12.11 2.15
C PRO A 37 5.67 12.92 3.22
N LYS A 38 6.16 12.26 4.29
CA LYS A 38 7.04 12.86 5.29
C LYS A 38 8.32 13.48 4.73
N VAL A 39 8.72 13.15 3.51
CA VAL A 39 9.80 13.87 2.81
C VAL A 39 9.50 15.37 2.64
N HIS A 40 8.23 15.79 2.81
CA HIS A 40 7.78 17.17 2.74
C HIS A 40 7.46 17.79 4.11
N ASP A 41 7.67 17.09 5.22
CA ASP A 41 7.40 17.62 6.57
C ASP A 41 8.21 18.90 6.82
N ASN A 42 7.56 19.92 7.39
CA ASN A 42 8.12 21.24 7.65
C ASN A 42 8.55 22.02 6.39
N THR A 43 7.99 21.69 5.23
CA THR A 43 8.19 22.43 3.98
C THR A 43 6.88 23.04 3.47
N ASP A 44 6.96 24.06 2.62
CA ASP A 44 5.77 24.65 1.96
C ASP A 44 5.01 23.65 1.07
N ARG A 45 5.59 22.47 0.81
CA ARG A 45 4.99 21.39 0.02
C ARG A 45 4.27 20.33 0.84
N GLU A 46 4.27 20.42 2.17
CA GLU A 46 3.70 19.38 3.05
C GLU A 46 2.26 19.01 2.63
N THR A 47 1.34 19.96 2.65
CA THR A 47 -0.07 19.74 2.28
C THR A 47 -0.21 19.09 0.90
N ALA A 48 0.48 19.62 -0.11
CA ALA A 48 0.40 19.14 -1.48
C ALA A 48 1.00 17.71 -1.62
N GLY A 49 2.08 17.42 -0.89
CA GLY A 49 2.72 16.10 -0.90
C GLY A 49 1.84 15.01 -0.28
N TYR A 50 1.19 15.29 0.85
CA TYR A 50 0.24 14.38 1.46
C TYR A 50 -1.01 14.18 0.59
N GLU A 51 -1.53 15.25 -0.03
CA GLU A 51 -2.66 15.16 -0.96
C GLU A 51 -2.32 14.31 -2.18
N GLU A 52 -1.14 14.51 -2.78
CA GLU A 52 -0.66 13.72 -3.93
C GLU A 52 -0.62 12.22 -3.61
N ARG A 53 -0.06 11.84 -2.44
CA ARG A 53 0.01 10.42 -2.04
C ARG A 53 -1.37 9.85 -1.74
N SER A 54 -2.23 10.61 -1.09
CA SER A 54 -3.62 10.20 -0.81
C SER A 54 -4.39 9.94 -2.12
N MET A 55 -4.28 10.84 -3.09
CA MET A 55 -4.93 10.71 -4.40
C MET A 55 -4.42 9.54 -5.21
N GLN A 56 -3.10 9.27 -5.15
CA GLN A 56 -2.51 8.09 -5.77
C GLN A 56 -3.14 6.82 -5.20
N ILE A 57 -3.09 6.64 -3.86
CA ILE A 57 -3.63 5.45 -3.18
C ILE A 57 -5.13 5.28 -3.50
N ALA A 58 -5.91 6.36 -3.42
CA ALA A 58 -7.34 6.33 -3.70
C ALA A 58 -7.65 5.89 -5.14
N THR A 59 -6.86 6.36 -6.10
CA THR A 59 -7.02 6.02 -7.53
C THR A 59 -6.72 4.54 -7.77
N GLU A 60 -5.63 4.03 -7.21
CA GLU A 60 -5.23 2.63 -7.34
C GLU A 60 -6.25 1.70 -6.67
N MET A 61 -6.69 2.02 -5.44
CA MET A 61 -7.73 1.23 -4.76
C MET A 61 -9.04 1.22 -5.55
N LYS A 62 -9.48 2.39 -6.06
CA LYS A 62 -10.68 2.48 -6.90
C LYS A 62 -10.57 1.57 -8.13
N TYR A 63 -9.41 1.56 -8.78
CA TYR A 63 -9.17 0.68 -9.93
C TYR A 63 -9.22 -0.80 -9.52
N ILE A 64 -8.52 -1.20 -8.47
CA ILE A 64 -8.52 -2.59 -7.97
C ILE A 64 -9.94 -3.06 -7.67
N PHE A 65 -10.71 -2.29 -6.90
CA PHE A 65 -12.10 -2.65 -6.59
C PHE A 65 -13.00 -2.69 -7.83
N SER A 66 -12.71 -1.88 -8.86
CA SER A 66 -13.42 -1.98 -10.15
C SER A 66 -13.12 -3.29 -10.88
N GLN A 67 -11.87 -3.78 -10.83
CA GLN A 67 -11.48 -5.06 -11.44
C GLN A 67 -12.11 -6.24 -10.68
N VAL A 68 -12.03 -6.23 -9.34
CA VAL A 68 -12.67 -7.24 -8.49
C VAL A 68 -14.17 -7.31 -8.76
N LYS A 69 -14.84 -6.15 -8.88
CA LYS A 69 -16.26 -6.13 -9.24
C LYS A 69 -16.50 -6.81 -10.59
N ASN A 70 -15.70 -6.50 -11.62
CA ASN A 70 -15.85 -7.10 -12.95
C ASN A 70 -15.62 -8.62 -12.95
N GLU A 71 -14.69 -9.14 -12.13
CA GLU A 71 -14.44 -10.58 -12.01
C GLU A 71 -15.53 -11.35 -11.23
N LEU A 72 -16.26 -10.65 -10.36
CA LEU A 72 -17.38 -11.22 -9.58
C LEU A 72 -18.73 -11.18 -10.31
N THR A 73 -18.78 -10.56 -11.51
CA THR A 73 -20.01 -10.45 -12.32
C THR A 73 -19.97 -11.42 -13.49
#